data_AF-A0A920NXB7-F1
#
_entry.id   AF-A0A920NXB7-F1
#
_cell.length_a   1.000
_cell.length_b   1.000
_cell.length_c   1.000
_cell.angle_alpha   90.00
_cell.angle_beta   90.00
_cell.angle_gamma   90.00
#
_symmetry.space_group_name_H-M   'P 1'
#
loop_
_entity.id
_entity.type
_entity.pdbx_description
1 polymer ?
#
loop_
_entity_poly.entity_id
_entity_poly.type
_entity_poly.pdbx_seq_one_letter_code
_entity_poly.pdbx_strand_id
1 'polypeptide(L)'
;MPVNLLPVLVIPGESGDYSEAKIDSTPIIRFLEAEQSDRSVIPADPVMAFIDYLIEDYADEWLTKAMFHFRWAHKRNVDFAGSILPRWTLNQLSDEEIEPLSKNISERQIERLRYVGSNETTGEFIEESYQNFIELLSNHLVGRRFVLGDRPGSSDFGIFGQLTQLAQTDPTCRDLTLDVAPRVFAWCDNVEDLSGLEPKESDWIESDQIPGTLSEIFKEIGRTYAPFLLANAEAVAEGKEEWESEIDGKLWKQMPFVYQAKCLTWIREEFGKLDDEQKAKILQILEGSGCEVLIS
;
A
#
# COMPACT_ATOMS: atom_id res chain seq x y z
N MET A 1 3.55 24.71 11.64
CA MET A 1 2.39 24.08 12.31
C MET A 1 2.80 22.72 12.89
N PRO A 2 2.54 22.38 14.17
CA PRO A 2 2.81 21.03 14.66
C PRO A 2 1.71 20.08 14.17
N VAL A 3 2.06 19.15 13.29
CA VAL A 3 1.21 18.04 12.86
C VAL A 3 1.81 16.76 13.43
N ASN A 4 1.00 15.93 14.11
CA ASN A 4 1.45 14.71 14.79
C ASN A 4 1.05 13.44 14.02
N LEU A 5 1.24 13.50 12.70
CA LEU A 5 1.04 12.40 11.74
C LEU A 5 2.23 12.44 10.78
N LEU A 6 2.64 11.31 10.22
CA LEU A 6 3.67 11.22 9.18
C LEU A 6 3.11 10.39 8.01
N PRO A 7 3.55 10.66 6.76
CA PRO A 7 4.49 11.71 6.36
C PRO A 7 3.87 13.12 6.40
N VAL A 8 4.71 14.15 6.49
CA VAL A 8 4.32 15.58 6.43
C VAL A 8 5.23 16.32 5.47
N LEU A 9 4.63 17.06 4.53
CA LEU A 9 5.33 18.01 3.67
C LEU A 9 4.93 19.45 4.07
N VAL A 10 5.93 20.29 4.32
CA VAL A 10 5.75 21.73 4.58
C VAL A 10 6.63 22.50 3.60
N ILE A 11 6.00 23.28 2.73
CA ILE A 11 6.68 24.15 1.77
C ILE A 11 6.41 25.62 2.12
N PRO A 12 7.33 26.55 1.78
CA PRO A 12 7.07 27.97 1.97
C PRO A 12 5.93 28.42 1.03
N GLY A 13 4.95 29.13 1.59
CA GLY A 13 3.92 29.83 0.81
C GLY A 13 4.49 31.03 0.05
N GLU A 14 3.65 31.71 -0.73
CA GLU A 14 4.06 32.86 -1.57
C GLU A 14 4.75 33.99 -0.76
N SER A 15 4.39 34.14 0.52
CA SER A 15 4.99 35.14 1.41
C SER A 15 6.24 34.64 2.16
N GLY A 16 6.68 33.41 1.89
CA GLY A 16 7.79 32.74 2.57
C GLY A 16 7.43 32.12 3.92
N ASP A 17 6.13 32.05 4.27
CA ASP A 17 5.63 31.50 5.52
C ASP A 17 5.34 29.99 5.42
N TYR A 18 5.49 29.27 6.52
CA TYR A 18 5.31 27.81 6.61
C TYR A 18 4.01 27.47 7.36
N SER A 19 2.89 28.01 6.86
CA SER A 19 1.58 27.94 7.52
C SER A 19 0.76 26.71 7.12
N GLU A 20 1.01 26.12 5.95
CA GLU A 20 0.29 24.94 5.45
C GLU A 20 1.13 23.67 5.51
N ALA A 21 0.49 22.57 5.90
CA ALA A 21 1.10 21.24 5.92
C ALA A 21 0.23 20.27 5.12
N LYS A 22 0.87 19.43 4.31
CA LYS A 22 0.24 18.33 3.59
C LYS A 22 0.61 17.03 4.27
N ILE A 23 -0.36 16.13 4.38
CA ILE A 23 -0.24 14.84 5.07
C ILE A 23 -0.69 13.71 4.16
N ASP A 24 -0.25 12.50 4.51
CA ASP A 24 -0.45 11.24 3.79
C ASP A 24 0.31 11.17 2.46
N SER A 25 0.77 9.96 2.11
CA SER A 25 1.59 9.69 0.92
C SER A 25 0.88 10.12 -0.37
N THR A 26 -0.31 9.57 -0.64
CA THR A 26 -1.05 9.82 -1.88
C THR A 26 -1.34 11.30 -2.12
N PRO A 27 -1.90 12.08 -1.16
CA PRO A 27 -2.15 13.50 -1.37
C PRO A 27 -0.86 14.32 -1.56
N ILE A 28 0.24 13.93 -0.89
CA ILE A 28 1.55 14.56 -1.08
C ILE A 28 2.06 14.28 -2.51
N ILE A 29 1.98 13.04 -2.99
CA ILE A 29 2.37 12.68 -4.36
C ILE A 29 1.55 13.50 -5.36
N ARG A 30 0.21 13.49 -5.24
CA ARG A 30 -0.66 14.25 -6.17
C ARG A 30 -0.41 15.75 -6.13
N PHE A 31 -0.06 16.30 -4.97
CA PHE A 31 0.36 17.70 -4.89
C PHE A 31 1.68 17.95 -5.63
N LEU A 32 2.71 17.13 -5.41
CA LEU A 32 4.01 17.30 -6.07
C LEU A 32 3.92 17.14 -7.59
N GLU A 33 3.09 16.22 -8.07
CA GLU A 33 2.80 16.02 -9.50
C GLU A 33 2.17 17.25 -10.17
N ALA A 34 1.36 18.02 -9.43
CA ALA A 34 0.81 19.28 -9.92
C ALA A 34 1.86 20.40 -9.98
N GLU A 35 2.87 20.36 -9.10
CA GLU A 35 3.94 21.36 -9.03
C GLU A 35 5.08 21.07 -10.02
N GLN A 36 5.34 19.81 -10.35
CA GLN A 36 6.44 19.36 -11.22
C GLN A 36 6.01 18.17 -12.08
N SER A 37 6.08 18.30 -13.42
CA SER A 37 5.60 17.27 -14.36
C SER A 37 6.68 16.57 -15.19
N ASP A 38 7.93 17.05 -15.17
CA ASP A 38 9.01 16.52 -16.04
C ASP A 38 9.34 15.03 -15.78
N ARG A 39 9.12 14.57 -14.54
CA ARG A 39 9.40 13.20 -14.10
C ARG A 39 8.20 12.60 -13.37
N SER A 40 7.02 12.79 -13.95
CA SER A 40 5.75 12.35 -13.38
C SER A 40 5.79 10.86 -12.98
N VAL A 41 5.29 10.56 -11.78
CA VAL A 41 5.08 9.18 -11.32
C VAL A 41 3.68 8.67 -11.64
N ILE A 42 2.89 9.44 -12.39
CA ILE A 42 1.54 9.09 -12.82
C ILE A 42 1.57 8.85 -14.34
N PRO A 43 1.06 7.71 -14.84
CA PRO A 43 0.98 7.46 -16.27
C PRO A 43 0.21 8.57 -17.02
N ALA A 44 0.70 8.97 -18.19
CA ALA A 44 0.03 9.98 -19.01
C ALA A 44 -1.27 9.47 -19.67
N ASP A 45 -1.38 8.16 -19.93
CA ASP A 45 -2.61 7.51 -20.36
C ASP A 45 -3.60 7.44 -19.17
N PRO A 46 -4.78 8.08 -19.24
CA PRO A 46 -5.76 8.07 -18.15
C PRO A 46 -6.22 6.68 -17.71
N VAL A 47 -6.22 5.69 -18.62
CA VAL A 47 -6.52 4.30 -18.29
C VAL A 47 -5.43 3.73 -17.39
N MET A 48 -4.17 3.92 -17.75
CA MET A 48 -3.04 3.46 -16.93
C MET A 48 -2.92 4.25 -15.62
N ALA A 49 -3.26 5.54 -15.61
CA ALA A 49 -3.29 6.36 -14.40
C ALA A 49 -4.32 5.84 -13.38
N PHE A 50 -5.49 5.39 -13.84
CA PHE A 50 -6.47 4.74 -12.98
C PHE A 50 -5.97 3.40 -12.44
N ILE A 51 -5.32 2.58 -13.29
CA ILE A 51 -4.72 1.32 -12.86
C ILE A 51 -3.63 1.55 -11.81
N ASP A 52 -2.76 2.55 -12.00
CA ASP A 52 -1.74 2.95 -11.03
C ASP A 52 -2.38 3.35 -9.70
N TYR A 53 -3.42 4.20 -9.74
CA TYR A 53 -4.15 4.62 -8.56
C TYR A 53 -4.78 3.44 -7.80
N LEU A 54 -5.42 2.50 -8.50
CA LEU A 54 -6.05 1.33 -7.87
C LEU A 54 -5.02 0.44 -7.14
N ILE A 55 -3.83 0.25 -7.72
CA ILE A 55 -2.77 -0.54 -7.11
C ILE A 55 -2.11 0.23 -5.96
N GLU A 56 -1.93 1.54 -6.07
CA GLU A 56 -1.46 2.41 -4.98
C GLU A 56 -2.41 2.31 -3.76
N ASP A 57 -3.72 2.44 -3.98
CA ASP A 57 -4.73 2.36 -2.91
C ASP A 57 -4.77 0.97 -2.27
N TYR A 58 -4.66 -0.10 -3.08
CA TYR A 58 -4.47 -1.46 -2.55
C TYR A 58 -3.23 -1.58 -1.66
N ALA A 59 -2.10 -1.00 -2.07
CA ALA A 59 -0.88 -1.06 -1.29
C ALA A 59 -1.00 -0.29 0.03
N ASP A 60 -1.54 0.94 -0.02
CA ASP A 60 -1.67 1.81 1.14
C ASP A 60 -2.72 1.30 2.14
N GLU A 61 -3.74 0.54 1.71
CA GLU A 61 -4.85 0.11 2.57
C GLU A 61 -4.92 -1.39 2.89
N TRP A 62 -4.40 -2.26 2.02
CA TRP A 62 -4.39 -3.71 2.22
C TRP A 62 -3.01 -4.22 2.64
N LEU A 63 -1.93 -3.88 1.92
CA LEU A 63 -0.58 -4.33 2.29
C LEU A 63 -0.11 -3.72 3.61
N THR A 64 -0.61 -2.53 3.98
CA THR A 64 -0.41 -1.96 5.33
C THR A 64 -0.94 -2.88 6.43
N LYS A 65 -2.03 -3.63 6.19
CA LYS A 65 -2.57 -4.59 7.17
C LYS A 65 -1.60 -5.75 7.36
N ALA A 66 -1.03 -6.27 6.28
CA ALA A 66 0.02 -7.28 6.34
C ALA A 66 1.25 -6.79 7.09
N MET A 67 1.75 -5.59 6.77
CA MET A 67 2.91 -4.98 7.44
C MET A 67 2.66 -4.89 8.94
N PHE A 68 1.53 -4.34 9.34
CA PHE A 68 1.22 -4.15 10.76
C PHE A 68 0.97 -5.49 11.48
N HIS A 69 0.31 -6.44 10.82
CA HIS A 69 0.09 -7.79 11.33
C HIS A 69 1.42 -8.51 11.59
N PHE A 70 2.26 -8.66 10.57
CA PHE A 70 3.53 -9.36 10.70
C PHE A 70 4.39 -8.74 11.80
N ARG A 71 4.48 -7.40 11.85
CA ARG A 71 5.32 -6.71 12.83
C ARG A 71 4.89 -6.95 14.28
N TRP A 72 3.60 -6.81 14.55
CA TRP A 72 3.10 -6.69 15.92
C TRP A 72 2.37 -7.94 16.44
N ALA A 73 2.02 -8.90 15.59
CA ALA A 73 1.42 -10.17 16.01
C ALA A 73 2.45 -11.26 16.33
N HIS A 74 3.65 -11.20 15.75
CA HIS A 74 4.70 -12.20 15.94
C HIS A 74 5.72 -11.76 16.99
N LYS A 75 5.92 -12.55 18.04
CA LYS A 75 6.88 -12.24 19.12
C LYS A 75 8.28 -11.91 18.59
N ARG A 76 8.78 -12.67 17.60
CA ARG A 76 10.08 -12.43 16.96
C ARG A 76 10.18 -11.04 16.33
N ASN A 77 9.12 -10.61 15.65
CA ASN A 77 9.08 -9.30 15.00
C ASN A 77 8.83 -8.17 16.01
N VAL A 78 8.00 -8.38 17.04
CA VAL A 78 7.81 -7.43 18.15
C VAL A 78 9.15 -7.17 18.85
N ASP A 79 9.90 -8.22 19.19
CA ASP A 79 11.20 -8.09 19.84
C ASP A 79 12.20 -7.35 18.96
N PHE A 80 12.24 -7.69 17.68
CA PHE A 80 13.09 -7.01 16.71
C PHE A 80 12.71 -5.53 16.57
N ALA A 81 11.45 -5.22 16.26
CA ALA A 81 10.97 -3.86 16.07
C ALA A 81 11.13 -3.02 17.35
N GLY A 82 10.78 -3.57 18.51
CA GLY A 82 11.01 -2.92 19.81
C GLY A 82 12.48 -2.56 20.03
N SER A 83 13.40 -3.43 19.63
CA SER A 83 14.84 -3.15 19.73
C SER A 83 15.35 -2.11 18.71
N ILE A 84 14.77 -2.03 17.51
CA ILE A 84 15.29 -1.20 16.42
C ILE A 84 14.63 0.18 16.35
N LEU A 85 13.31 0.26 16.49
CA LEU A 85 12.55 1.50 16.26
C LEU A 85 13.03 2.70 17.10
N PRO A 86 13.30 2.57 18.42
CA PRO A 86 13.82 3.70 19.20
C PRO A 86 15.21 4.13 18.73
N ARG A 87 16.02 3.18 18.27
CA ARG A 87 17.41 3.41 17.83
C ARG A 87 17.49 4.07 16.46
N TRP A 88 16.48 3.99 15.61
CA TRP A 88 16.45 4.75 14.35
C TRP A 88 16.55 6.27 14.56
N THR A 89 16.04 6.78 15.69
CA THR A 89 16.10 8.21 16.01
C THR A 89 17.05 8.53 17.17
N LEU A 90 17.30 7.57 18.07
CA LEU A 90 17.99 7.79 19.34
C LEU A 90 19.17 6.84 19.57
N ASN A 91 19.91 6.45 18.52
CA ASN A 91 21.03 5.50 18.61
C ASN A 91 22.17 5.93 19.56
N GLN A 92 22.21 7.18 19.97
CA GLN A 92 23.18 7.71 20.93
C GLN A 92 22.88 7.38 22.40
N LEU A 93 21.66 6.93 22.73
CA LEU A 93 21.27 6.61 24.10
C LEU A 93 21.77 5.23 24.52
N SER A 94 21.96 5.04 25.82
CA SER A 94 22.31 3.73 26.40
C SER A 94 21.15 2.74 26.30
N ASP A 95 21.46 1.44 26.41
CA ASP A 95 20.42 0.39 26.41
C ASP A 95 19.42 0.57 27.57
N GLU A 96 19.87 1.04 28.74
CA GLU A 96 19.01 1.34 29.90
C GLU A 96 18.00 2.46 29.61
N GLU A 97 18.39 3.46 28.81
CA GLU A 97 17.52 4.56 28.40
C GLU A 97 16.55 4.15 27.26
N ILE A 98 16.96 3.21 26.40
CA ILE A 98 16.15 2.73 25.27
C ILE A 98 15.07 1.72 25.71
N GLU A 99 15.33 0.90 26.72
CA GLU A 99 14.41 -0.14 27.19
C GLU A 99 12.98 0.36 27.47
N PRO A 100 12.75 1.44 28.25
CA PRO A 100 11.39 1.94 28.49
C PRO A 100 10.70 2.46 27.20
N LEU A 101 11.47 3.01 26.25
CA LEU A 101 10.94 3.46 24.95
C LEU A 101 10.51 2.27 24.08
N SER A 102 11.33 1.23 24.05
CA SER A 102 11.07 -0.03 23.34
C SER A 102 9.77 -0.66 23.81
N LYS A 103 9.59 -0.74 25.13
CA LYS A 103 8.36 -1.25 25.76
C LYS A 103 7.14 -0.38 25.41
N ASN A 104 7.25 0.94 25.57
CA ASN A 104 6.14 1.85 25.29
C ASN A 104 5.69 1.80 23.82
N ILE A 105 6.63 1.78 22.87
CA ILE A 105 6.33 1.67 21.44
C ILE A 105 5.65 0.35 21.14
N SER A 106 6.17 -0.76 21.66
CA SER A 106 5.63 -2.09 21.39
C SER A 106 4.20 -2.25 21.95
N GLU A 107 3.98 -1.90 23.22
CA GLU A 107 2.65 -1.95 23.85
C GLU A 107 1.63 -1.11 23.08
N ARG A 108 1.99 0.14 22.74
CA ARG A 108 1.11 1.04 21.99
C ARG A 108 0.75 0.49 20.61
N GLN A 109 1.69 -0.11 19.88
CA GLN A 109 1.43 -0.57 18.53
C GLN A 109 0.66 -1.89 18.51
N ILE A 110 0.92 -2.80 19.46
CA ILE A 110 0.12 -4.02 19.64
C ILE A 110 -1.36 -3.69 19.87
N GLU A 111 -1.67 -2.68 20.70
CA GLU A 111 -3.06 -2.23 20.92
C GLU A 111 -3.76 -1.75 19.64
N ARG A 112 -3.00 -1.33 18.62
CA ARG A 112 -3.53 -0.82 17.35
C ARG A 112 -3.83 -1.90 16.33
N LEU A 113 -3.49 -3.17 16.58
CA LEU A 113 -3.83 -4.30 15.70
C LEU A 113 -5.33 -4.37 15.40
N ARG A 114 -6.17 -3.93 16.35
CA ARG A 114 -7.63 -3.83 16.18
C ARG A 114 -8.07 -2.93 15.02
N TYR A 115 -7.28 -1.91 14.65
CA TYR A 115 -7.63 -0.99 13.56
C TYR A 115 -7.31 -1.53 12.17
N VAL A 116 -6.33 -2.43 12.07
CA VAL A 116 -5.93 -3.06 10.81
C VAL A 116 -6.67 -4.38 10.56
N GLY A 117 -7.59 -4.74 11.45
CA GLY A 117 -8.35 -5.98 11.36
C GLY A 117 -7.52 -7.23 11.66
N SER A 118 -6.36 -7.10 12.31
CA SER A 118 -5.50 -8.23 12.69
C SER A 118 -5.97 -8.86 14.01
N ASN A 119 -6.42 -10.10 13.97
CA ASN A 119 -6.83 -10.90 15.13
C ASN A 119 -6.70 -12.40 14.84
N GLU A 120 -7.08 -13.26 15.81
CA GLU A 120 -7.00 -14.72 15.68
C GLU A 120 -7.82 -15.28 14.51
N THR A 121 -8.88 -14.59 14.09
CA THR A 121 -9.74 -15.01 12.97
C THR A 121 -9.16 -14.63 11.61
N THR A 122 -8.58 -13.44 11.50
CA THR A 122 -8.16 -12.84 10.22
C THR A 122 -6.67 -12.97 9.92
N GLY A 123 -5.83 -13.21 10.93
CA GLY A 123 -4.37 -13.17 10.81
C GLY A 123 -3.84 -14.11 9.72
N GLU A 124 -4.28 -15.38 9.74
CA GLU A 124 -3.86 -16.37 8.74
C GLU A 124 -4.21 -15.94 7.30
N PHE A 125 -5.36 -15.28 7.10
CA PHE A 125 -5.74 -14.77 5.78
C PHE A 125 -4.90 -13.57 5.34
N ILE A 126 -4.54 -12.69 6.28
CA ILE A 126 -3.63 -11.56 6.01
C ILE A 126 -2.26 -12.09 5.56
N GLU A 127 -1.72 -13.10 6.24
CA GLU A 127 -0.44 -13.71 5.88
C GLU A 127 -0.50 -14.42 4.53
N GLU A 128 -1.57 -15.18 4.25
CA GLU A 128 -1.78 -15.83 2.95
C GLU A 128 -1.86 -14.81 1.81
N SER A 129 -2.64 -13.74 1.98
CA SER A 129 -2.77 -12.70 0.97
C SER A 129 -1.43 -12.00 0.70
N TYR A 130 -0.63 -11.75 1.75
CA TYR A 130 0.73 -11.23 1.58
C TYR A 130 1.62 -12.18 0.78
N GLN A 131 1.64 -13.47 1.13
CA GLN A 131 2.43 -14.47 0.41
C GLN A 131 2.03 -14.54 -1.08
N ASN A 132 0.72 -14.62 -1.36
CA ASN A 132 0.21 -14.63 -2.72
C ASN A 132 0.64 -13.37 -3.49
N PHE A 133 0.51 -12.20 -2.87
CA PHE A 133 0.92 -10.93 -3.49
C PHE A 133 2.41 -10.92 -3.87
N ILE A 134 3.33 -11.33 -2.97
CA ILE A 134 4.77 -11.30 -3.29
C ILE A 134 5.16 -12.35 -4.34
N GLU A 135 4.48 -13.50 -4.40
CA GLU A 135 4.69 -14.49 -5.46
C GLU A 135 4.19 -13.95 -6.83
N LEU A 136 3.04 -13.29 -6.85
CA LEU A 136 2.48 -12.64 -8.04
C LEU A 136 3.36 -11.49 -8.52
N LEU A 137 3.78 -10.60 -7.61
CA LEU A 137 4.69 -9.49 -7.92
C LEU A 137 6.03 -10.02 -8.43
N SER A 138 6.58 -11.05 -7.79
CA SER A 138 7.80 -11.74 -8.24
C SER A 138 7.65 -12.20 -9.69
N ASN A 139 6.54 -12.87 -10.04
CA ASN A 139 6.29 -13.32 -11.41
C ASN A 139 6.11 -12.16 -12.39
N HIS A 140 5.43 -11.10 -11.96
CA HIS A 140 5.14 -9.94 -12.79
C HIS A 140 6.38 -9.12 -13.18
N LEU A 141 7.35 -9.02 -12.25
CA LEU A 141 8.64 -8.35 -12.46
C LEU A 141 9.58 -9.11 -13.41
N VAL A 142 9.20 -10.30 -13.90
CA VAL A 142 10.00 -10.97 -14.94
C VAL A 142 9.85 -10.22 -16.26
N GLY A 143 10.93 -9.56 -16.67
CA GLY A 143 11.01 -8.79 -17.91
C GLY A 143 10.60 -7.32 -17.77
N ARG A 144 10.45 -6.81 -16.54
CA ARG A 144 10.10 -5.42 -16.22
C ARG A 144 10.84 -4.98 -14.97
N ARG A 145 11.03 -3.67 -14.80
CA ARG A 145 11.68 -3.13 -13.60
C ARG A 145 10.66 -2.72 -12.51
N PHE A 146 9.46 -2.36 -12.92
CA PHE A 146 8.39 -1.80 -12.08
C PHE A 146 7.04 -2.39 -12.48
N VAL A 147 6.00 -2.14 -11.67
CA VAL A 147 4.66 -2.70 -11.86
C VAL A 147 4.06 -2.26 -13.21
N LEU A 148 4.22 -1.00 -13.58
CA LEU A 148 3.65 -0.48 -14.82
C LEU A 148 4.67 -0.29 -15.96
N GLY A 149 5.81 -0.98 -15.90
CA GLY A 149 6.80 -1.01 -16.98
C GLY A 149 8.25 -0.89 -16.52
N ASP A 150 9.01 -0.03 -17.19
CA ASP A 150 10.44 0.19 -16.95
C ASP A 150 10.75 1.50 -16.19
N ARG A 151 9.69 2.21 -15.75
CA ARG A 151 9.74 3.35 -14.82
C ARG A 151 8.77 3.18 -13.64
N PRO A 152 9.04 3.78 -12.47
CA PRO A 152 8.16 3.66 -11.30
C PRO A 152 6.88 4.49 -11.47
N GLY A 153 5.75 3.91 -11.07
CA GLY A 153 4.50 4.60 -10.80
C GLY A 153 4.31 4.95 -9.33
N SER A 154 3.21 5.63 -9.00
CA SER A 154 2.85 5.87 -7.60
C SER A 154 2.52 4.56 -6.88
N SER A 155 1.98 3.57 -7.61
CA SER A 155 1.76 2.21 -7.10
C SER A 155 3.05 1.52 -6.65
N ASP A 156 4.16 1.67 -7.39
CA ASP A 156 5.45 1.13 -7.00
C ASP A 156 5.90 1.72 -5.67
N PHE A 157 5.68 3.01 -5.42
CA PHE A 157 6.04 3.65 -4.15
C PHE A 157 5.12 3.24 -3.00
N GLY A 158 3.82 3.06 -3.24
CA GLY A 158 2.90 2.49 -2.24
C GLY A 158 3.30 1.07 -1.84
N ILE A 159 3.58 0.22 -2.83
CA ILE A 159 4.05 -1.16 -2.61
C ILE A 159 5.39 -1.16 -1.87
N PHE A 160 6.37 -0.39 -2.37
CA PHE A 160 7.69 -0.28 -1.78
C PHE A 160 7.61 0.17 -0.31
N GLY A 161 6.79 1.17 0.01
CA GLY A 161 6.58 1.65 1.37
C GLY A 161 6.24 0.52 2.36
N GLN A 162 5.38 -0.42 1.96
CA GLN A 162 5.03 -1.57 2.79
C GLN A 162 6.12 -2.66 2.75
N LEU A 163 6.70 -2.92 1.58
CA LEU A 163 7.68 -3.99 1.39
C LEU A 163 9.04 -3.70 2.02
N THR A 164 9.45 -2.45 2.21
CA THR A 164 10.67 -2.15 3.01
C THR A 164 10.60 -2.80 4.40
N GLN A 165 9.39 -2.84 4.98
CA GLN A 165 9.15 -3.43 6.28
C GLN A 165 8.95 -4.95 6.17
N LEU A 166 8.11 -5.38 5.24
CA LEU A 166 7.71 -6.79 5.06
C LEU A 166 8.78 -7.68 4.41
N ALA A 167 9.46 -7.19 3.37
CA ALA A 167 10.41 -7.95 2.57
C ALA A 167 11.86 -7.79 3.05
N GLN A 168 12.26 -6.66 3.65
CA GLN A 168 13.67 -6.40 3.99
C GLN A 168 13.96 -6.35 5.50
N THR A 169 13.02 -5.85 6.31
CA THR A 169 13.30 -5.46 7.70
C THR A 169 12.83 -6.50 8.71
N ASP A 170 11.54 -6.80 8.76
CA ASP A 170 10.94 -7.61 9.81
C ASP A 170 11.26 -9.11 9.61
N PRO A 171 11.85 -9.80 10.60
CA PRO A 171 12.46 -11.12 10.39
C PRO A 171 11.53 -12.20 9.82
N THR A 172 10.30 -12.35 10.33
CA THR A 172 9.41 -13.45 9.92
C THR A 172 8.98 -13.33 8.45
N CYS A 173 8.49 -12.16 8.04
CA CYS A 173 8.03 -11.92 6.67
C CYS A 173 9.20 -11.77 5.69
N ARG A 174 10.36 -11.27 6.13
CA ARG A 174 11.59 -11.30 5.32
C ARG A 174 12.03 -12.72 5.02
N ASP A 175 12.08 -13.59 6.03
CA ASP A 175 12.48 -14.99 5.84
C ASP A 175 11.52 -15.69 4.87
N LEU A 176 10.19 -15.46 5.00
CA LEU A 176 9.19 -15.92 4.03
C LEU A 176 9.48 -15.38 2.63
N THR A 177 9.76 -14.07 2.50
CA THR A 177 10.02 -13.44 1.20
C THR A 177 11.25 -14.02 0.51
N LEU A 178 12.33 -14.28 1.26
CA LEU A 178 13.53 -14.90 0.73
C LEU A 178 13.30 -16.35 0.27
N ASP A 179 12.37 -17.06 0.90
CA ASP A 179 12.01 -18.44 0.56
C ASP A 179 11.18 -18.51 -0.74
N VAL A 180 10.14 -17.68 -0.88
CA VAL A 180 9.17 -17.81 -1.98
C VAL A 180 9.34 -16.79 -3.10
N ALA A 181 9.89 -15.61 -2.81
CA ALA A 181 9.94 -14.47 -3.72
C ALA A 181 11.24 -13.65 -3.60
N PRO A 182 12.44 -14.25 -3.72
CA PRO A 182 13.71 -13.53 -3.55
C PRO A 182 13.90 -12.36 -4.54
N ARG A 183 13.20 -12.36 -5.68
CA ARG A 183 13.16 -11.23 -6.61
C ARG A 183 12.54 -9.98 -5.97
N VAL A 184 11.53 -10.14 -5.12
CA VAL A 184 10.87 -9.03 -4.42
C VAL A 184 11.81 -8.41 -3.40
N PHE A 185 12.59 -9.22 -2.68
CA PHE A 185 13.66 -8.72 -1.82
C PHE A 185 14.63 -7.83 -2.61
N ALA A 186 15.18 -8.35 -3.72
CA ALA A 186 16.11 -7.61 -4.56
C ALA A 186 15.47 -6.39 -5.25
N TRP A 187 14.18 -6.45 -5.57
CA TRP A 187 13.43 -5.32 -6.10
C TRP A 187 13.37 -4.18 -5.08
N CYS A 188 13.13 -4.47 -3.80
CA CYS A 188 13.17 -3.43 -2.76
C CYS A 188 14.54 -2.77 -2.67
N ASP A 189 15.64 -3.54 -2.71
CA ASP A 189 17.00 -2.99 -2.73
C ASP A 189 17.23 -2.04 -3.92
N ASN A 190 16.65 -2.35 -5.09
CA ASN A 190 16.76 -1.52 -6.29
C ASN A 190 15.88 -0.26 -6.25
N VAL A 191 14.74 -0.29 -5.54
CA VAL A 191 13.82 0.84 -5.44
C VAL A 191 14.24 1.83 -4.34
N GLU A 192 14.99 1.38 -3.33
CA GLU A 192 15.56 2.22 -2.27
C GLU A 192 16.36 3.41 -2.81
N ASP A 193 17.08 3.23 -3.93
CA ASP A 193 17.80 4.31 -4.60
C ASP A 193 17.60 4.30 -6.12
N LEU A 194 16.75 5.20 -6.60
CA LEU A 194 16.48 5.43 -8.02
C LEU A 194 17.30 6.60 -8.60
N SER A 195 18.32 7.06 -7.88
CA SER A 195 19.22 8.10 -8.38
C SER A 195 19.83 7.68 -9.72
N GLY A 196 19.76 8.57 -10.72
CA GLY A 196 20.27 8.32 -12.06
C GLY A 196 19.32 7.54 -12.98
N LEU A 197 18.11 7.18 -12.53
CA LEU A 197 17.04 6.78 -13.46
C LEU A 197 16.61 8.00 -14.29
N GLU A 198 16.55 7.84 -15.61
CA GLU A 198 16.10 8.84 -16.57
C GLU A 198 14.85 8.30 -17.30
N PRO A 199 13.66 8.41 -16.68
CA PRO A 199 12.45 7.78 -17.18
C PRO A 199 11.93 8.46 -18.45
N LYS A 200 11.31 7.69 -19.34
CA LYS A 200 10.68 8.15 -20.58
C LYS A 200 9.22 7.73 -20.62
N GLU A 201 8.41 8.42 -21.42
CA GLU A 201 7.01 8.02 -21.62
C GLU A 201 6.87 6.63 -22.24
N SER A 202 7.81 6.22 -23.09
CA SER A 202 7.84 4.87 -23.67
C SER A 202 8.13 3.75 -22.66
N ASP A 203 8.50 4.09 -21.43
CA ASP A 203 8.82 3.10 -20.39
C ASP A 203 7.54 2.63 -19.66
N TRP A 204 6.39 3.27 -19.89
CA TRP A 204 5.09 2.78 -19.41
C TRP A 204 4.58 1.61 -20.26
N ILE A 205 3.85 0.69 -19.64
CA ILE A 205 3.02 -0.29 -20.35
C ILE A 205 1.89 0.45 -21.07
N GLU A 206 1.70 0.15 -22.35
CA GLU A 206 0.54 0.63 -23.11
C GLU A 206 -0.73 -0.09 -22.63
N SER A 207 -1.85 0.63 -22.54
CA SER A 207 -3.10 0.09 -21.99
C SER A 207 -3.74 -1.04 -22.82
N ASP A 208 -3.27 -1.29 -24.05
CA ASP A 208 -3.64 -2.44 -24.89
C ASP A 208 -2.64 -3.61 -24.81
N GLN A 209 -1.56 -3.46 -24.04
CA GLN A 209 -0.49 -4.46 -23.86
C GLN A 209 -0.32 -4.90 -22.41
N ILE A 210 -1.39 -4.79 -21.60
CA ILE A 210 -1.38 -5.25 -20.21
C ILE A 210 -1.07 -6.76 -20.17
N PRO A 211 0.02 -7.16 -19.49
CA PRO A 211 0.42 -8.56 -19.44
C PRO A 211 -0.51 -9.34 -18.51
N GLY A 212 -0.75 -10.62 -18.83
CA GLY A 212 -1.58 -11.49 -17.99
C GLY A 212 -1.08 -11.60 -16.54
N THR A 213 0.22 -11.42 -16.29
CA THR A 213 0.77 -11.35 -14.91
C THR A 213 0.22 -10.19 -14.09
N LEU A 214 -0.10 -9.05 -14.72
CA LEU A 214 -0.73 -7.92 -14.02
C LEU A 214 -2.21 -8.22 -13.77
N SER A 215 -2.88 -8.91 -14.69
CA SER A 215 -4.24 -9.41 -14.48
C SER A 215 -4.34 -10.37 -13.28
N GLU A 216 -3.32 -11.19 -13.02
CA GLU A 216 -3.29 -12.03 -11.80
C GLU A 216 -3.15 -11.20 -10.52
N ILE A 217 -2.44 -10.06 -10.55
CA ILE A 217 -2.42 -9.12 -9.41
C ILE A 217 -3.82 -8.53 -9.20
N PHE A 218 -4.54 -8.14 -10.26
CA PHE A 218 -5.92 -7.68 -10.10
C PHE A 218 -6.84 -8.74 -9.49
N LYS A 219 -6.66 -10.02 -9.80
CA LYS A 219 -7.41 -11.10 -9.15
C LYS A 219 -7.13 -11.19 -7.64
N GLU A 220 -5.88 -10.98 -7.22
CA GLU A 220 -5.56 -10.91 -5.79
C GLU A 220 -6.24 -9.71 -5.12
N ILE A 221 -6.22 -8.53 -5.77
CA ILE A 221 -6.93 -7.34 -5.28
C ILE A 221 -8.45 -7.60 -5.20
N GLY A 222 -9.03 -8.18 -6.25
CA GLY A 222 -10.46 -8.43 -6.37
C GLY A 222 -10.99 -9.51 -5.44
N ARG A 223 -10.19 -10.53 -5.11
CA ARG A 223 -10.59 -11.57 -4.14
C ARG A 223 -10.43 -11.12 -2.68
N THR A 224 -9.55 -10.15 -2.40
CA THR A 224 -9.20 -9.73 -1.04
C THR A 224 -9.71 -8.32 -0.71
N TYR A 225 -9.04 -7.30 -1.25
CA TYR A 225 -9.26 -5.90 -0.94
C TYR A 225 -10.63 -5.38 -1.40
N ALA A 226 -11.07 -5.77 -2.60
CA ALA A 226 -12.34 -5.28 -3.14
C ALA A 226 -13.56 -5.62 -2.26
N PRO A 227 -13.82 -6.90 -1.91
CA PRO A 227 -14.93 -7.26 -1.03
C PRO A 227 -14.76 -6.69 0.38
N PHE A 228 -13.52 -6.61 0.88
CA PHE A 228 -13.20 -5.95 2.15
C PHE A 228 -13.67 -4.48 2.16
N LEU A 229 -13.31 -3.73 1.13
CA LEU A 229 -13.54 -2.29 1.07
C LEU A 229 -15.04 -1.98 1.00
N LEU A 230 -15.80 -2.77 0.25
CA LEU A 230 -17.25 -2.69 0.18
C LEU A 230 -17.92 -2.97 1.54
N ALA A 231 -17.56 -4.08 2.19
CA ALA A 231 -18.13 -4.45 3.49
C ALA A 231 -17.79 -3.42 4.56
N ASN A 232 -16.56 -2.88 4.55
CA ASN A 232 -16.16 -1.81 5.45
C ASN A 232 -16.95 -0.52 5.21
N ALA A 233 -17.14 -0.11 3.95
CA ALA A 233 -17.90 1.09 3.60
C ALA A 233 -19.38 0.98 4.02
N GLU A 234 -19.99 -0.19 3.81
CA GLU A 234 -21.35 -0.49 4.29
C GLU A 234 -21.44 -0.40 5.82
N ALA A 235 -20.50 -1.02 6.53
CA ALA A 235 -20.49 -0.99 7.99
C ALA A 235 -20.29 0.43 8.57
N VAL A 236 -19.49 1.27 7.91
CA VAL A 236 -19.35 2.70 8.26
C VAL A 236 -20.66 3.44 8.03
N ALA A 237 -21.33 3.22 6.89
CA ALA A 237 -22.60 3.88 6.57
C ALA A 237 -23.73 3.50 7.56
N GLU A 238 -23.73 2.27 8.05
CA GLU A 238 -24.68 1.78 9.05
C GLU A 238 -24.33 2.14 10.50
N GLY A 239 -23.15 2.72 10.73
CA GLY A 239 -22.70 3.08 12.08
C GLY A 239 -22.47 1.87 12.99
N LYS A 240 -22.05 0.73 12.41
CA LYS A 240 -21.73 -0.49 13.18
C LYS A 240 -20.52 -0.24 14.11
N GLU A 241 -20.47 -0.95 15.23
CA GLU A 241 -19.25 -0.97 16.07
C GLU A 241 -18.24 -2.02 15.57
N GLU A 242 -18.75 -3.07 14.94
CA GLU A 242 -18.00 -4.21 14.42
C GLU A 242 -18.76 -4.79 13.21
N TRP A 243 -18.02 -5.36 12.26
CA TRP A 243 -18.60 -6.08 11.14
C TRP A 243 -17.88 -7.39 10.88
N GLU A 244 -18.62 -8.32 10.30
CA GLU A 244 -18.14 -9.59 9.79
C GLU A 244 -18.63 -9.82 8.36
N SER A 245 -17.82 -10.46 7.55
CA SER A 245 -18.18 -10.88 6.19
C SER A 245 -17.37 -12.11 5.79
N GLU A 246 -17.81 -12.80 4.75
CA GLU A 246 -16.99 -13.81 4.09
C GLU A 246 -16.15 -13.13 3.01
N ILE A 247 -14.82 -13.26 3.09
CA ILE A 247 -13.86 -12.79 2.09
C ILE A 247 -13.06 -13.99 1.64
N ASP A 248 -13.14 -14.33 0.35
CA ASP A 248 -12.46 -15.49 -0.25
C ASP A 248 -12.74 -16.81 0.53
N GLY A 249 -13.99 -17.01 0.96
CA GLY A 249 -14.38 -18.20 1.72
C GLY A 249 -13.88 -18.23 3.17
N LYS A 250 -13.25 -17.15 3.66
CA LYS A 250 -12.78 -17.01 5.04
C LYS A 250 -13.56 -15.95 5.79
N LEU A 251 -13.79 -16.20 7.08
CA LEU A 251 -14.44 -15.23 7.95
C LEU A 251 -13.51 -14.04 8.17
N TRP A 252 -13.96 -12.86 7.77
CA TRP A 252 -13.32 -11.59 8.12
C TRP A 252 -14.10 -10.91 9.23
N LYS A 253 -13.38 -10.28 10.18
CA LYS A 253 -13.99 -9.59 11.31
C LYS A 253 -13.14 -8.41 11.78
N GLN A 254 -13.72 -7.21 11.84
CA GLN A 254 -13.05 -6.02 12.37
C GLN A 254 -14.02 -4.88 12.75
N MET A 255 -13.51 -3.84 13.39
CA MET A 255 -14.22 -2.55 13.52
C MET A 255 -14.26 -1.80 12.17
N PRO A 256 -15.31 -1.03 11.87
CA PRO A 256 -15.32 -0.19 10.67
C PRO A 256 -14.22 0.87 10.70
N PHE A 257 -13.63 1.15 9.54
CA PHE A 257 -12.60 2.15 9.37
C PHE A 257 -13.05 3.24 8.39
N VAL A 258 -13.36 4.42 8.95
CA VAL A 258 -13.88 5.58 8.20
C VAL A 258 -12.95 6.04 7.08
N TYR A 259 -11.63 5.99 7.27
CA TYR A 259 -10.68 6.40 6.22
C TYR A 259 -10.79 5.48 5.00
N GLN A 260 -10.79 4.16 5.21
CA GLN A 260 -10.94 3.17 4.15
C GLN A 260 -12.29 3.28 3.41
N ALA A 261 -13.36 3.73 4.07
CA ALA A 261 -14.61 4.04 3.38
C ALA A 261 -14.47 5.23 2.40
N LYS A 262 -13.60 6.20 2.70
CA LYS A 262 -13.28 7.30 1.77
C LYS A 262 -12.45 6.81 0.57
N CYS A 263 -11.54 5.87 0.76
CA CYS A 263 -10.77 5.26 -0.33
C CYS A 263 -11.68 4.72 -1.44
N LEU A 264 -12.77 4.01 -1.07
CA LEU A 264 -13.78 3.56 -2.05
C LEU A 264 -14.44 4.72 -2.80
N THR A 265 -14.74 5.81 -2.10
CA THR A 265 -15.31 7.00 -2.74
C THR A 265 -14.30 7.61 -3.72
N TRP A 266 -13.03 7.72 -3.32
CA TRP A 266 -11.98 8.26 -4.18
C TRP A 266 -11.69 7.38 -5.41
N ILE A 267 -11.67 6.05 -5.27
CA ILE A 267 -11.58 5.13 -6.43
C ILE A 267 -12.71 5.44 -7.43
N ARG A 268 -13.94 5.58 -6.94
CA ARG A 268 -15.11 5.89 -7.79
C ARG A 268 -15.05 7.28 -8.40
N GLU A 269 -14.50 8.26 -7.67
CA GLU A 269 -14.27 9.61 -8.18
C GLU A 269 -13.20 9.63 -9.27
N GLU A 270 -12.07 8.95 -9.09
CA GLU A 270 -11.03 8.81 -10.13
C GLU A 270 -11.58 8.11 -11.38
N PHE A 271 -12.33 7.02 -11.21
CA PHE A 271 -13.02 6.36 -12.33
C PHE A 271 -14.04 7.29 -13.00
N GLY A 272 -14.76 8.08 -12.20
CA GLY A 272 -15.77 9.02 -12.65
C GLY A 272 -15.25 10.11 -13.59
N LYS A 273 -13.99 10.52 -13.44
CA LYS A 273 -13.32 11.55 -14.26
C LYS A 273 -13.06 11.11 -15.71
N LEU A 274 -13.09 9.82 -15.98
CA LEU A 274 -12.78 9.24 -17.29
C LEU A 274 -13.95 9.37 -18.27
N ASP A 275 -13.63 9.40 -19.56
CA ASP A 275 -14.64 9.32 -20.62
C ASP A 275 -15.18 7.89 -20.82
N ASP A 276 -16.22 7.75 -21.65
CA ASP A 276 -16.90 6.46 -21.85
C ASP A 276 -16.00 5.39 -22.50
N GLU A 277 -15.06 5.79 -23.36
CA GLU A 277 -14.13 4.86 -24.03
C GLU A 277 -13.09 4.34 -23.03
N GLN A 278 -12.53 5.24 -22.22
CA GLN A 278 -11.59 4.92 -21.15
C GLN A 278 -12.25 4.01 -20.08
N LYS A 279 -13.48 4.32 -19.67
CA LYS A 279 -14.25 3.48 -18.74
C LYS A 279 -14.49 2.08 -19.29
N ALA A 280 -14.89 1.98 -20.55
CA ALA A 280 -15.08 0.68 -21.20
C ALA A 280 -13.77 -0.13 -21.25
N LYS A 281 -12.64 0.53 -21.53
CA LYS A 281 -11.32 -0.11 -21.54
C LYS A 281 -10.92 -0.63 -20.15
N ILE A 282 -11.11 0.15 -19.10
CA ILE A 282 -10.83 -0.30 -17.72
C ILE A 282 -11.71 -1.48 -17.33
N LEU A 283 -13.01 -1.43 -17.65
CA LEU A 283 -13.92 -2.55 -17.38
C LEU A 283 -13.46 -3.83 -18.10
N GLN A 284 -12.94 -3.72 -19.32
CA GLN A 284 -12.35 -4.84 -20.04
C GLN A 284 -11.06 -5.35 -19.40
N ILE A 285 -10.18 -4.45 -18.93
CA ILE A 285 -8.93 -4.81 -18.25
C ILE A 285 -9.18 -5.54 -16.94
N LEU A 286 -10.20 -5.10 -16.19
CA LEU A 286 -10.56 -5.67 -14.89
C LEU A 286 -11.52 -6.86 -15.00
N GLU A 287 -12.00 -7.20 -16.20
CA GLU A 287 -13.00 -8.27 -16.39
C GLU A 287 -12.54 -9.61 -15.79
N GLY A 288 -13.36 -10.16 -14.90
CA GLY A 288 -13.11 -11.42 -14.21
C GLY A 288 -12.08 -11.35 -13.08
N SER A 289 -11.62 -10.14 -12.70
CA SER A 289 -10.70 -9.95 -11.57
C SER A 289 -11.40 -9.88 -10.23
N GLY A 290 -12.66 -9.41 -10.19
CA GLY A 290 -13.37 -9.05 -8.97
C GLY A 290 -13.19 -7.58 -8.57
N CYS A 291 -12.32 -6.82 -9.25
CA CYS A 291 -12.16 -5.38 -9.01
C CYS A 291 -13.29 -4.52 -9.60
N GLU A 292 -14.10 -5.06 -10.51
CA GLU A 292 -15.19 -4.32 -11.19
C GLU A 292 -16.21 -3.78 -10.19
N VAL A 293 -16.39 -4.46 -9.06
CA VAL A 293 -17.30 -4.05 -7.98
C VAL A 293 -16.88 -2.74 -7.28
N LEU A 294 -15.62 -2.34 -7.42
CA LEU A 294 -15.12 -1.07 -6.88
C LEU A 294 -15.59 0.13 -7.69
N ILE A 295 -15.84 -0.07 -8.99
CA ILE A 295 -16.17 0.96 -9.97
C ILE A 295 -17.59 0.83 -10.55
N SER A 296 -18.36 -0.15 -10.06
CA SER A 296 -19.78 -0.35 -10.36
C SER A 296 -20.67 0.65 -9.65
#